data_AF-A0A350M0C0-F1
#
_entry.id   AF-A0A350M0C0-F1
#
_cell.length_a   1.000
_cell.length_b   1.000
_cell.length_c   1.000
_cell.angle_alpha   90.00
_cell.angle_beta   90.00
_cell.angle_gamma   90.00
#
_symmetry.space_group_name_H-M   'P 1'
#
loop_
_entity.id
_entity.type
_entity.pdbx_description
1 polymer ?
#
loop_
_entity_poly.entity_id
_entity_poly.type
_entity_poly.pdbx_seq_one_letter_code
_entity_poly.pdbx_strand_id
1 'polypeptide(L)'
;MKKAKIIATGSYVPKKVLTNQSLEEIVDTSDDWIIQRTGIKERRIAEEETAVDLAYLAVKDMDYHDIDLVIVSTSTPDYTFPSTACLVSERLSLSNVACFDISAACTGFLYALECGRFFIESGKYKKALIIATEKTSKIIDWKDRSTCVLFGDGAGACILAPSYSSGITGSYFNSNGKLGDILKVDHYIKMEGQEVFKYAIIYMTEAIQRVLESTSLKIDDIDLFIPHQANIRIINLMGKRLDIPQEKTYINLEKYGNVVSASSAIALDEAVKEGKVKEGDIILMVAIGGGFTWGAMVIKW
;
A
#
# COMPACT_ATOMS: atom_id res chain seq x y z
N MET A 1 -16.43 -15.38 -15.95
CA MET A 1 -17.13 -14.27 -15.29
C MET A 1 -16.35 -12.99 -15.51
N LYS A 2 -17.01 -11.83 -15.54
CA LYS A 2 -16.36 -10.52 -15.64
C LYS A 2 -15.52 -10.29 -14.38
N LYS A 3 -14.28 -9.85 -14.54
CA LYS A 3 -13.29 -9.54 -13.49
C LYS A 3 -12.86 -8.08 -13.57
N ALA A 4 -12.31 -7.55 -12.47
CA ALA A 4 -11.65 -6.25 -12.49
C ALA A 4 -10.13 -6.43 -12.74
N LYS A 5 -9.63 -5.91 -13.86
CA LYS A 5 -8.21 -5.90 -14.25
C LYS A 5 -7.59 -4.53 -13.95
N ILE A 6 -6.36 -4.52 -13.46
CA ILE A 6 -5.52 -3.32 -13.42
C ILE A 6 -4.99 -3.04 -14.82
N ILE A 7 -5.34 -1.90 -15.40
CA ILE A 7 -4.95 -1.52 -16.78
C ILE A 7 -3.85 -0.46 -16.84
N ALA A 8 -3.60 0.22 -15.74
CA ALA A 8 -2.54 1.21 -15.60
C ALA A 8 -2.14 1.32 -14.13
N THR A 9 -0.86 1.65 -13.90
CA THR A 9 -0.30 1.98 -12.58
C THR A 9 0.43 3.32 -12.67
N GLY A 10 0.54 3.98 -11.52
CA GLY A 10 1.34 5.18 -11.36
C GLY A 10 1.79 5.32 -9.91
N SER A 11 2.86 6.08 -9.69
CA SER A 11 3.34 6.39 -8.36
C SER A 11 4.12 7.69 -8.35
N TYR A 12 4.13 8.33 -7.19
CA TYR A 12 4.97 9.49 -6.90
C TYR A 12 5.48 9.39 -5.47
N VAL A 13 6.75 9.73 -5.31
CA VAL A 13 7.38 9.93 -4.01
C VAL A 13 8.03 11.31 -3.98
N PRO A 14 8.00 12.04 -2.85
CA PRO A 14 8.64 13.35 -2.73
C PRO A 14 10.13 13.34 -3.08
N LYS A 15 10.63 14.51 -3.49
CA LYS A 15 12.03 14.69 -3.88
C LYS A 15 13.00 14.68 -2.69
N LYS A 16 12.57 15.15 -1.53
CA LYS A 16 13.43 15.21 -0.35
C LYS A 16 13.69 13.82 0.18
N VAL A 17 14.97 13.47 0.21
CA VAL A 17 15.48 12.22 0.79
C VAL A 17 15.91 12.50 2.23
N LEU A 18 15.35 11.75 3.17
CA LEU A 18 15.82 11.71 4.55
C LEU A 18 16.61 10.41 4.77
N THR A 19 17.93 10.53 4.86
CA THR A 19 18.81 9.37 5.08
C THR A 19 18.81 8.95 6.54
N ASN A 20 19.25 7.73 6.83
CA ASN A 20 19.49 7.32 8.21
C ASN A 20 20.55 8.19 8.91
N GLN A 21 21.61 8.60 8.20
CA GLN A 21 22.63 9.49 8.75
C GLN A 21 22.04 10.83 9.20
N SER A 22 21.09 11.38 8.44
CA SER A 22 20.37 12.59 8.83
C SER A 22 19.50 12.40 10.10
N LEU A 23 19.05 11.17 10.38
CA LEU A 23 18.28 10.87 11.61
C LEU A 23 19.17 10.81 12.86
N GLU A 24 20.48 10.56 12.72
CA GLU A 24 21.45 10.59 13.84
C GLU A 24 21.55 11.99 14.47
N GLU A 25 21.25 13.03 13.71
CA GLU A 25 21.19 14.42 14.20
C GLU A 25 19.88 14.74 14.94
N ILE A 26 18.86 13.89 14.82
CA ILE A 26 17.51 14.14 15.34
C ILE A 26 17.23 13.29 16.59
N VAL A 27 17.65 12.03 16.57
CA VAL A 27 17.46 11.06 17.67
C VAL A 27 18.72 10.22 17.86
N ASP A 28 18.93 9.70 19.07
CA ASP A 28 20.04 8.80 19.40
C ASP A 28 19.93 7.49 18.59
N THR A 29 20.46 7.43 17.37
CA THR A 29 20.37 6.27 16.49
C THR A 29 21.63 6.13 15.63
N SER A 30 21.69 5.11 14.78
CA SER A 30 22.74 4.97 13.78
C SER A 30 22.21 4.29 12.51
N ASP A 31 22.87 4.53 11.38
CA ASP A 31 22.57 3.85 10.12
C ASP A 31 22.54 2.32 10.26
N ASP A 32 23.61 1.75 10.85
CA ASP A 32 23.71 0.31 11.10
C ASP A 32 22.54 -0.22 11.93
N TRP A 33 22.15 0.52 12.97
CA TRP A 33 21.04 0.10 13.84
C TRP A 33 19.72 0.07 13.08
N ILE A 34 19.43 1.11 12.28
CA ILE A 34 18.20 1.20 11.50
C ILE A 34 18.18 0.08 10.45
N ILE A 35 19.23 -0.06 9.65
CA ILE A 35 19.31 -1.10 8.61
C ILE A 35 19.12 -2.50 9.20
N GLN A 36 19.81 -2.83 10.29
CA GLN A 36 19.69 -4.16 10.90
C GLN A 36 18.28 -4.45 11.45
N ARG A 37 17.60 -3.42 11.98
CA ARG A 37 16.28 -3.57 12.61
C ARG A 37 15.13 -3.51 11.63
N THR A 38 15.29 -2.81 10.51
CA THR A 38 14.19 -2.44 9.60
C THR A 38 14.46 -2.75 8.14
N GLY A 39 15.73 -2.72 7.71
CA GLY A 39 16.15 -2.77 6.30
C GLY A 39 16.09 -1.44 5.56
N ILE A 40 15.67 -0.37 6.24
CA ILE A 40 15.48 0.96 5.65
C ILE A 40 16.81 1.71 5.60
N LYS A 41 17.16 2.32 4.46
CA LYS A 41 18.35 3.17 4.28
C LYS A 41 17.98 4.64 4.20
N GLU A 42 16.88 4.92 3.52
CA GLU A 42 16.34 6.26 3.34
C GLU A 42 14.81 6.22 3.27
N ARG A 43 14.20 7.40 3.39
CA ARG A 43 12.78 7.62 3.13
C ARG A 43 12.56 8.95 2.42
N ARG A 44 11.38 9.13 1.83
CA ARG A 44 10.97 10.37 1.18
C ARG A 44 10.04 11.15 2.09
N ILE A 45 10.23 12.47 2.14
CA ILE A 45 9.47 13.37 3.02
C ILE A 45 8.87 14.49 2.17
N ALA A 46 7.57 14.67 2.23
CA ALA A 46 6.88 15.79 1.61
C ALA A 46 7.18 17.06 2.41
N GLU A 47 7.66 18.11 1.75
CA GLU A 47 7.86 19.41 2.40
C GLU A 47 6.55 20.20 2.30
N GLU A 48 6.32 20.76 1.12
CA GLU A 48 5.15 21.58 0.82
C GLU A 48 3.98 20.75 0.30
N GLU A 49 4.23 19.56 -0.27
CA GLU A 49 3.17 18.73 -0.85
C GLU A 49 2.17 18.26 0.22
N THR A 50 0.89 18.43 -0.06
CA THR A 50 -0.26 17.86 0.68
C THR A 50 -0.53 16.42 0.27
N ALA A 51 -1.38 15.68 1.00
CA ALA A 51 -1.78 14.33 0.58
C ALA A 51 -2.49 14.35 -0.80
N VAL A 52 -3.24 15.41 -1.10
CA VAL A 52 -3.83 15.68 -2.42
C VAL A 52 -2.77 15.93 -3.50
N ASP A 53 -1.70 16.68 -3.20
CA ASP A 53 -0.59 16.89 -4.14
C ASP A 53 0.09 15.57 -4.50
N LEU A 54 0.41 14.74 -3.49
CA LEU A 54 1.02 13.43 -3.71
C LEU A 54 0.15 12.53 -4.59
N ALA A 55 -1.14 12.46 -4.27
CA ALA A 55 -2.12 11.68 -5.05
C ALA A 55 -2.24 12.17 -6.50
N TYR A 56 -2.34 13.49 -6.72
CA TYR A 56 -2.38 14.06 -8.06
C TYR A 56 -1.11 13.74 -8.85
N LEU A 57 0.07 13.90 -8.23
CA LEU A 57 1.36 13.64 -8.87
C LEU A 57 1.57 12.17 -9.24
N ALA A 58 0.97 11.23 -8.49
CA ALA A 58 0.99 9.81 -8.82
C ALA A 58 0.15 9.46 -10.07
N VAL A 59 -0.80 10.31 -10.46
CA VAL A 59 -1.78 10.03 -11.53
C VAL A 59 -1.60 10.89 -12.78
N LYS A 60 -1.11 12.14 -12.66
CA LYS A 60 -1.10 13.12 -13.75
C LYS A 60 -0.44 12.66 -15.06
N ASP A 61 0.49 11.70 -14.99
CA ASP A 61 1.23 11.17 -16.13
C ASP A 61 0.68 9.80 -16.61
N MET A 62 -0.38 9.29 -15.98
CA MET A 62 -1.12 8.09 -16.40
C MET A 62 -2.12 8.43 -17.52
N ASP A 63 -2.55 7.42 -18.29
CA ASP A 63 -3.75 7.53 -19.11
C ASP A 63 -4.99 7.25 -18.25
N TYR A 64 -5.67 8.31 -17.82
CA TYR A 64 -6.85 8.27 -16.94
C TYR A 64 -8.15 8.76 -17.61
N HIS A 65 -8.33 8.50 -18.90
CA HIS A 65 -9.59 8.83 -19.58
C HIS A 65 -10.76 7.93 -19.13
N ASP A 66 -11.98 8.50 -19.12
CA ASP A 66 -13.26 7.85 -18.78
C ASP A 66 -13.37 7.26 -17.36
N ILE A 67 -12.65 7.81 -16.38
CA ILE A 67 -12.83 7.43 -14.98
C ILE A 67 -14.24 7.84 -14.52
N ASP A 68 -15.02 6.88 -14.01
CA ASP A 68 -16.36 7.11 -13.47
C ASP A 68 -16.47 6.82 -11.96
N LEU A 69 -15.37 6.38 -11.33
CA LEU A 69 -15.24 6.20 -9.88
C LEU A 69 -13.82 6.54 -9.40
N VAL A 70 -13.68 7.32 -8.31
CA VAL A 70 -12.41 7.56 -7.63
C VAL A 70 -12.51 7.08 -6.18
N ILE A 71 -11.59 6.21 -5.79
CA ILE A 71 -11.43 5.74 -4.41
C ILE A 71 -10.02 6.09 -3.96
N VAL A 72 -9.91 6.92 -2.92
CA VAL A 72 -8.62 7.21 -2.28
C VAL A 72 -8.53 6.47 -0.96
N SER A 73 -7.44 5.74 -0.73
CA SER A 73 -7.07 5.27 0.59
C SER A 73 -6.03 6.20 1.21
N THR A 74 -6.31 6.66 2.43
CA THR A 74 -5.36 7.46 3.20
C THR A 74 -5.68 7.40 4.68
N SER A 75 -4.64 7.40 5.52
CA SER A 75 -4.76 7.62 6.96
C SER A 75 -4.33 9.03 7.35
N THR A 76 -3.87 9.81 6.38
CA THR A 76 -3.35 11.17 6.57
C THR A 76 -3.98 12.17 5.60
N PRO A 77 -5.33 12.22 5.50
CA PRO A 77 -5.99 13.17 4.61
C PRO A 77 -5.73 14.61 5.05
N ASP A 78 -5.76 15.56 4.12
CA ASP A 78 -5.60 16.99 4.43
C ASP A 78 -6.81 17.53 5.21
N TYR A 79 -7.99 16.96 4.96
CA TYR A 79 -9.25 17.31 5.60
C TYR A 79 -10.08 16.07 5.91
N THR A 80 -10.93 16.13 6.94
CA THR A 80 -11.97 15.11 7.14
C THR A 80 -13.05 15.21 6.06
N PHE A 81 -13.40 16.44 5.68
CA PHE A 81 -14.20 16.77 4.50
C PHE A 81 -13.81 18.17 4.01
N PRO A 82 -13.78 18.43 2.68
CA PRO A 82 -14.03 17.49 1.58
C PRO A 82 -13.00 16.35 1.52
N SER A 83 -13.37 15.22 0.91
CA SER A 83 -12.48 14.05 0.83
C SER A 83 -11.30 14.30 -0.12
N THR A 84 -10.20 13.60 0.11
CA THR A 84 -9.01 13.60 -0.75
C THR A 84 -9.39 13.22 -2.18
N ALA A 85 -10.28 12.23 -2.34
CA ALA A 85 -10.82 11.80 -3.63
C ALA A 85 -11.51 12.94 -4.39
N CYS A 86 -12.35 13.74 -3.73
CA CYS A 86 -13.01 14.87 -4.37
C CYS A 86 -12.00 15.93 -4.84
N LEU A 87 -11.01 16.24 -4.00
CA LEU A 87 -10.01 17.26 -4.31
C LEU A 87 -9.07 16.83 -5.45
N VAL A 88 -8.65 15.57 -5.46
CA VAL A 88 -7.83 15.01 -6.55
C VAL A 88 -8.62 14.93 -7.85
N SER A 89 -9.89 14.51 -7.78
CA SER A 89 -10.79 14.48 -8.93
C SER A 89 -10.92 15.85 -9.60
N GLU A 90 -11.12 16.91 -8.81
CA GLU A 90 -11.16 18.29 -9.31
C GLU A 90 -9.84 18.68 -9.99
N ARG A 91 -8.69 18.37 -9.38
CA ARG A 91 -7.36 18.68 -9.94
C ARG A 91 -7.05 17.91 -11.22
N LEU A 92 -7.57 16.69 -11.36
CA LEU A 92 -7.50 15.90 -12.58
C LEU A 92 -8.55 16.31 -13.62
N SER A 93 -9.42 17.28 -13.30
CA SER A 93 -10.52 17.75 -14.14
C SER A 93 -11.48 16.63 -14.55
N LEU A 94 -11.71 15.66 -13.67
CA LEU A 94 -12.65 14.58 -13.90
C LEU A 94 -14.09 15.09 -13.72
N SER A 95 -14.96 14.79 -14.67
CA SER A 95 -16.37 15.19 -14.65
C SER A 95 -17.29 14.00 -14.41
N ASN A 96 -18.39 14.19 -13.66
CA ASN A 96 -19.43 13.19 -13.42
C ASN A 96 -18.93 11.89 -12.76
N VAL A 97 -18.03 12.02 -11.79
CA VAL A 97 -17.38 10.89 -11.10
C VAL A 97 -17.80 10.81 -9.63
N ALA A 98 -18.11 9.60 -9.17
CA ALA A 98 -18.32 9.35 -7.74
C ALA A 98 -16.95 9.30 -7.02
N CYS A 99 -16.83 10.00 -5.89
CA CYS A 99 -15.57 10.10 -5.15
C CYS A 99 -15.79 9.79 -3.67
N PHE A 100 -14.91 8.98 -3.07
CA PHE A 100 -14.86 8.82 -1.61
C PHE A 100 -13.48 8.35 -1.13
N ASP A 101 -13.20 8.64 0.14
CA ASP A 101 -12.01 8.15 0.82
C ASP A 101 -12.35 6.88 1.60
N ILE A 102 -11.37 5.98 1.77
CA ILE A 102 -11.43 4.86 2.70
C ILE A 102 -10.24 4.91 3.66
N SER A 103 -10.48 4.49 4.90
CA SER A 103 -9.44 4.35 5.92
C SER A 103 -9.37 2.91 6.41
N ALA A 104 -8.24 2.26 6.15
CA ALA A 104 -7.91 0.93 6.66
C ALA A 104 -6.41 0.79 6.94
N ALA A 105 -5.77 1.89 7.38
CA ALA A 105 -4.34 1.98 7.66
C ALA A 105 -3.48 1.43 6.51
N CYS A 106 -2.38 0.74 6.81
CA CYS A 106 -1.47 0.17 5.80
C CYS A 106 -2.14 -0.83 4.83
N THR A 107 -3.26 -1.44 5.21
CA THR A 107 -4.03 -2.36 4.34
C THR A 107 -4.92 -1.60 3.34
N GLY A 108 -4.94 -0.28 3.44
CA GLY A 108 -5.82 0.62 2.71
C GLY A 108 -5.88 0.41 1.20
N PHE A 109 -4.72 0.27 0.53
CA PHE A 109 -4.70 0.05 -0.92
C PHE A 109 -5.44 -1.24 -1.34
N LEU A 110 -5.22 -2.35 -0.63
CA LEU A 110 -5.89 -3.62 -0.92
C LEU A 110 -7.40 -3.54 -0.64
N TYR A 111 -7.80 -2.87 0.44
CA TYR A 111 -9.23 -2.60 0.70
C TYR A 111 -9.85 -1.75 -0.42
N ALA A 112 -9.14 -0.74 -0.92
CA ALA A 112 -9.62 0.12 -2.01
C ALA A 112 -9.77 -0.66 -3.31
N LEU A 113 -8.79 -1.52 -3.62
CA LEU A 113 -8.87 -2.45 -4.75
C LEU A 113 -10.09 -3.37 -4.63
N GLU A 114 -10.38 -3.91 -3.45
CA GLU A 114 -11.54 -4.80 -3.26
C GLU A 114 -12.87 -4.06 -3.44
N CYS A 115 -12.99 -2.86 -2.89
CA CYS A 115 -14.16 -2.01 -3.14
C CYS A 115 -14.32 -1.73 -4.64
N GLY A 116 -13.26 -1.27 -5.30
CA GLY A 116 -13.24 -0.99 -6.73
C GLY A 116 -13.60 -2.23 -7.57
N ARG A 117 -13.08 -3.40 -7.19
CA ARG A 117 -13.38 -4.68 -7.84
C ARG A 117 -14.88 -4.96 -7.87
N PHE A 118 -15.57 -4.88 -6.73
CA PHE A 118 -17.02 -5.14 -6.69
C PHE A 118 -17.82 -4.14 -7.53
N PHE A 119 -17.39 -2.87 -7.58
CA PHE A 119 -18.01 -1.86 -8.44
C PHE A 119 -17.85 -2.15 -9.94
N ILE A 120 -16.67 -2.62 -10.36
CA ILE A 120 -16.39 -2.98 -11.75
C ILE A 120 -17.08 -4.29 -12.15
N GLU A 121 -17.00 -5.32 -11.30
CA GLU A 121 -17.58 -6.64 -11.55
C GLU A 121 -19.11 -6.61 -11.58
N SER A 122 -19.74 -5.80 -10.71
CA SER A 122 -21.20 -5.57 -10.75
C SER A 122 -21.67 -4.81 -12.00
N GLY A 123 -20.76 -4.15 -12.72
CA GLY A 123 -21.08 -3.33 -13.89
C GLY A 123 -21.68 -1.97 -13.56
N LYS A 124 -21.68 -1.56 -12.27
CA LYS A 124 -22.13 -0.23 -11.86
C LYS A 124 -21.22 0.88 -12.40
N TYR A 125 -19.92 0.61 -12.46
CA TYR A 125 -18.88 1.52 -12.96
C TYR A 125 -18.02 0.80 -14.01
N LYS A 126 -17.39 1.57 -14.91
CA LYS A 126 -16.58 1.06 -16.03
C LYS A 126 -15.09 1.20 -15.77
N LYS A 127 -14.65 2.30 -15.17
CA LYS A 127 -13.23 2.53 -14.83
C LYS A 127 -13.12 3.22 -13.48
N ALA A 128 -12.48 2.53 -12.55
CA ALA A 128 -12.25 3.04 -11.20
C ALA A 128 -10.78 3.43 -11.02
N LEU A 129 -10.51 4.68 -10.69
CA LEU A 129 -9.21 5.15 -10.26
C LEU A 129 -9.07 4.87 -8.76
N ILE A 130 -8.09 4.03 -8.42
CA ILE A 130 -7.75 3.67 -7.05
C ILE A 130 -6.43 4.35 -6.72
N ILE A 131 -6.39 5.14 -5.65
CA ILE A 131 -5.19 5.84 -5.20
C ILE A 131 -4.96 5.48 -3.74
N ALA A 132 -3.72 5.26 -3.34
CA ALA A 132 -3.30 5.26 -1.95
C ALA A 132 -2.26 6.37 -1.75
N THR A 133 -2.50 7.28 -0.81
CA THR A 133 -1.67 8.47 -0.58
C THR A 133 -1.44 8.72 0.89
N GLU A 134 -0.19 9.01 1.27
CA GLU A 134 0.18 9.22 2.67
C GLU A 134 1.22 10.33 2.81
N LYS A 135 0.87 11.35 3.60
CA LYS A 135 1.81 12.31 4.19
C LYS A 135 2.01 11.93 5.66
N THR A 136 2.60 10.75 5.87
CA THR A 136 2.82 10.16 7.20
C THR A 136 3.70 11.03 8.07
N SER A 137 4.65 11.76 7.49
CA SER A 137 5.57 12.67 8.19
C SER A 137 4.88 13.68 9.11
N LYS A 138 3.63 14.04 8.83
CA LYS A 138 2.83 14.98 9.65
C LYS A 138 2.33 14.38 10.97
N ILE A 139 2.33 13.05 11.11
CA ILE A 139 1.88 12.31 12.30
C ILE A 139 3.01 11.49 12.94
N ILE A 140 4.27 11.79 12.63
CA ILE A 140 5.44 11.19 13.26
C ILE A 140 5.87 12.04 14.45
N ASP A 141 6.12 11.41 15.60
CA ASP A 141 6.90 12.04 16.68
C ASP A 141 8.39 11.92 16.34
N TRP A 142 8.98 13.01 15.85
CA TRP A 142 10.40 13.04 15.48
C TRP A 142 11.37 12.88 16.66
N LYS A 143 10.88 12.82 17.90
CA LYS A 143 11.68 12.48 19.09
C LYS A 143 11.58 11.00 19.47
N ASP A 144 10.60 10.27 18.93
CA ASP A 144 10.45 8.84 19.17
C ASP A 144 11.20 8.03 18.11
N ARG A 145 12.42 7.62 18.46
CA ARG A 145 13.27 6.75 17.65
C ARG A 145 12.57 5.44 17.23
N SER A 146 11.62 4.94 18.01
CA SER A 146 10.97 3.66 17.71
C SER A 146 10.05 3.72 16.48
N THR A 147 9.61 4.92 16.09
CA THR A 147 8.67 5.14 14.99
C THR A 147 9.21 6.07 13.91
N CYS A 148 9.94 7.14 14.26
CA CYS A 148 10.38 8.16 13.29
C CYS A 148 11.34 7.64 12.22
N VAL A 149 12.01 6.52 12.50
CA VAL A 149 12.91 5.83 11.57
C VAL A 149 12.16 4.87 10.63
N LEU A 150 10.84 4.75 10.70
CA LEU A 150 10.10 3.73 9.94
C LEU A 150 9.39 4.28 8.72
N PHE A 151 8.83 5.49 8.82
CA PHE A 151 7.82 5.94 7.88
C PHE A 151 8.35 6.94 6.86
N GLY A 152 7.70 6.96 5.70
CA GLY A 152 7.89 7.95 4.64
C GLY A 152 6.56 8.41 4.05
N ASP A 153 6.68 9.27 3.04
CA ASP A 153 5.55 9.88 2.33
C ASP A 153 5.55 9.48 0.85
N GLY A 154 4.36 9.47 0.25
CA GLY A 154 4.19 9.16 -1.16
C GLY A 154 2.79 8.71 -1.51
N ALA A 155 2.60 8.44 -2.80
CA ALA A 155 1.35 7.92 -3.32
C ALA A 155 1.58 6.90 -4.44
N GLY A 156 0.69 5.93 -4.54
CA GLY A 156 0.59 5.01 -5.65
C GLY A 156 -0.86 4.92 -6.13
N ALA A 157 -1.05 4.62 -7.41
CA ALA A 157 -2.35 4.58 -8.04
C ALA A 157 -2.45 3.45 -9.06
N CYS A 158 -3.67 3.01 -9.32
CA CYS A 158 -3.97 2.12 -10.43
C CYS A 158 -5.38 2.36 -10.96
N ILE A 159 -5.63 1.95 -12.20
CA ILE A 159 -6.96 2.00 -12.81
C ILE A 159 -7.50 0.58 -12.97
N LEU A 160 -8.70 0.34 -12.43
CA LEU A 160 -9.43 -0.90 -12.62
C LEU A 160 -10.42 -0.76 -13.77
N ALA A 161 -10.46 -1.76 -14.65
CA ALA A 161 -11.40 -1.86 -15.76
C ALA A 161 -11.89 -3.31 -15.92
N PRO A 162 -13.01 -3.55 -16.60
CA PRO A 162 -13.54 -4.89 -16.77
C PRO A 162 -12.70 -5.75 -17.72
N SER A 163 -12.49 -7.02 -17.36
CA SER A 163 -11.82 -8.02 -18.19
C SER A 163 -12.50 -9.39 -18.08
N TYR A 164 -12.27 -10.25 -19.08
CA TYR A 164 -12.74 -11.65 -19.09
C TYR A 164 -11.59 -12.67 -19.03
N SER A 165 -10.34 -12.24 -19.14
CA SER A 165 -9.15 -13.12 -19.23
C SER A 165 -8.17 -12.98 -18.06
N SER A 166 -8.20 -11.84 -17.37
CA SER A 166 -7.29 -11.46 -16.28
C SER A 166 -7.98 -10.55 -15.27
N GLY A 167 -7.27 -10.20 -14.20
CA GLY A 167 -7.74 -9.35 -13.11
C GLY A 167 -7.68 -10.04 -11.74
N ILE A 168 -8.41 -9.47 -10.78
CA ILE A 168 -8.42 -9.96 -9.40
C ILE A 168 -9.18 -11.30 -9.34
N THR A 169 -8.46 -12.37 -9.02
CA THR A 169 -8.98 -13.74 -9.03
C THR A 169 -9.43 -14.20 -7.65
N GLY A 170 -8.80 -13.72 -6.59
CA GLY A 170 -9.16 -14.02 -5.21
C GLY A 170 -8.82 -12.89 -4.24
N SER A 171 -9.58 -12.82 -3.15
CA SER A 171 -9.37 -11.85 -2.07
C SER A 171 -9.77 -12.45 -0.73
N TYR A 172 -9.09 -12.04 0.32
CA TYR A 172 -9.48 -12.30 1.70
C TYR A 172 -9.15 -11.08 2.57
N PHE A 173 -10.11 -10.66 3.40
CA PHE A 173 -9.99 -9.48 4.25
C PHE A 173 -10.61 -9.73 5.62
N ASN A 174 -9.99 -9.22 6.67
CA ASN A 174 -10.48 -9.36 8.03
C ASN A 174 -9.94 -8.24 8.95
N SER A 175 -10.49 -8.12 10.17
CA SER A 175 -10.12 -7.08 11.12
C SER A 175 -10.30 -7.51 12.58
N ASN A 176 -9.59 -6.86 13.49
CA ASN A 176 -9.69 -7.10 14.92
C ASN A 176 -9.46 -5.81 15.73
N GLY A 177 -10.55 -5.10 16.01
CA GLY A 177 -10.57 -3.84 16.79
C GLY A 177 -10.08 -3.96 18.23
N LYS A 178 -10.05 -5.17 18.82
CA LYS A 178 -9.62 -5.37 20.21
C LYS A 178 -8.12 -5.11 20.41
N LEU A 179 -7.37 -5.08 19.32
CA LEU A 179 -5.92 -4.88 19.29
C LEU A 179 -5.54 -3.44 18.91
N GLY A 180 -6.51 -2.52 18.83
CA GLY A 180 -6.28 -1.15 18.35
C GLY A 180 -5.26 -0.34 19.14
N ASP A 181 -5.07 -0.64 20.44
CA ASP A 181 -4.08 0.05 21.26
C ASP A 181 -2.62 -0.28 20.90
N ILE A 182 -2.38 -1.39 20.19
CA ILE A 182 -1.04 -1.81 19.76
C ILE A 182 -0.48 -0.91 18.65
N LEU A 183 -1.35 -0.39 17.78
CA LEU A 183 -0.95 0.52 16.70
C LEU A 183 -2.09 1.49 16.40
N LYS A 184 -1.90 2.75 16.81
CA LYS A 184 -2.89 3.81 16.64
C LYS A 184 -2.23 5.15 16.35
N VAL A 185 -3.01 6.06 15.80
CA VAL A 185 -2.67 7.47 15.66
C VAL A 185 -3.53 8.24 16.66
N ASP A 186 -2.86 8.94 17.56
CA ASP A 186 -3.48 9.92 18.46
C ASP A 186 -3.11 11.31 17.92
N HIS A 187 -2.17 12.00 18.57
CA HIS A 187 -1.47 13.13 17.93
C HIS A 187 -0.34 12.65 17.00
N TYR A 188 0.39 11.63 17.44
CA TYR A 188 1.43 10.95 16.67
C TYR A 188 1.16 9.44 16.65
N ILE A 189 1.83 8.73 15.74
CA ILE A 189 1.84 7.27 15.70
C ILE A 189 2.38 6.72 17.02
N LYS A 190 1.60 5.85 17.66
CA LYS A 190 2.02 5.06 18.84
C LYS A 190 2.00 3.59 18.46
N MET A 191 3.10 2.88 18.76
CA MET A 191 3.30 1.51 18.28
C MET A 191 4.00 0.62 19.32
N GLU A 192 3.39 -0.52 19.62
CA GLU A 192 4.02 -1.63 20.35
C GLU A 192 4.68 -2.58 19.36
N GLY A 193 5.91 -2.26 18.95
CA GLY A 193 6.58 -2.89 17.79
C GLY A 193 6.72 -4.42 17.86
N GLN A 194 6.88 -5.00 19.05
CA GLN A 194 6.95 -6.47 19.21
C GLN A 194 5.59 -7.14 18.92
N GLU A 195 4.50 -6.56 19.43
CA GLU A 195 3.16 -7.08 19.19
C GLU A 195 2.75 -6.85 17.72
N VAL A 196 3.07 -5.70 17.14
CA VAL A 196 2.89 -5.47 15.69
C VAL A 196 3.60 -6.54 14.87
N PHE A 197 4.88 -6.83 15.16
CA PHE A 197 5.63 -7.87 14.45
C PHE A 197 4.97 -9.24 14.57
N LYS A 198 4.56 -9.63 15.78
CA LYS A 198 3.89 -10.91 16.05
C LYS A 198 2.58 -11.05 15.28
N TYR A 199 1.69 -10.06 15.37
CA TYR A 199 0.39 -10.11 14.70
C TYR A 199 0.51 -9.96 13.19
N ALA A 200 1.50 -9.22 12.68
CA ALA A 200 1.82 -9.17 11.27
C ALA A 200 2.10 -10.56 10.69
N ILE A 201 2.96 -11.34 11.34
CA ILE A 201 3.25 -12.71 10.89
C ILE A 201 2.00 -13.60 10.95
N ILE A 202 1.23 -13.55 12.04
CA ILE A 202 0.04 -14.40 12.22
C ILE A 202 -1.01 -14.09 11.14
N TYR A 203 -1.43 -12.83 11.04
CA TYR A 203 -2.58 -12.45 10.23
C TYR A 203 -2.27 -12.40 8.73
N MET A 204 -1.05 -11.99 8.33
CA MET A 204 -0.69 -12.04 6.91
C MET A 204 -0.51 -13.47 6.41
N THR A 205 0.05 -14.37 7.23
CA THR A 205 0.13 -15.81 6.89
C THR A 205 -1.28 -16.40 6.73
N GLU A 206 -2.19 -16.09 7.66
CA GLU A 206 -3.60 -16.49 7.55
C GLU A 206 -4.24 -15.99 6.26
N ALA A 207 -4.12 -14.69 5.95
CA ALA A 207 -4.73 -14.12 4.76
C ALA A 207 -4.20 -14.75 3.46
N ILE A 208 -2.90 -15.03 3.39
CA ILE A 208 -2.31 -15.72 2.23
C ILE A 208 -2.89 -17.12 2.10
N GLN A 209 -2.94 -17.90 3.18
CA GLN A 209 -3.52 -19.25 3.15
C GLN A 209 -4.98 -19.22 2.68
N ARG A 210 -5.79 -18.31 3.25
CA ARG A 210 -7.21 -18.16 2.90
C ARG A 210 -7.43 -17.74 1.46
N VAL A 211 -6.63 -16.81 0.92
CA VAL A 211 -6.81 -16.37 -0.47
C VAL A 211 -6.40 -17.46 -1.47
N LEU A 212 -5.34 -18.23 -1.18
CA LEU A 212 -4.92 -19.36 -2.01
C LEU A 212 -5.96 -20.49 -1.99
N GLU A 213 -6.52 -20.82 -0.81
CA GLU A 213 -7.65 -21.75 -0.67
C GLU A 213 -8.84 -21.35 -1.56
N SER A 214 -9.12 -20.04 -1.69
CA SER A 214 -10.21 -19.52 -2.52
C SER A 214 -9.96 -19.54 -4.03
N THR A 215 -8.71 -19.72 -4.47
CA THR A 215 -8.30 -19.63 -5.89
C THR A 215 -7.83 -20.96 -6.48
N SER A 216 -7.77 -22.02 -5.67
CA SER A 216 -7.18 -23.32 -6.03
C SER A 216 -5.69 -23.25 -6.44
N LEU A 217 -5.02 -22.13 -6.15
CA LEU A 217 -3.60 -21.92 -6.43
C LEU A 217 -2.74 -22.38 -5.25
N LYS A 218 -1.48 -22.69 -5.53
CA LYS A 218 -0.43 -22.95 -4.55
C LYS A 218 0.59 -21.82 -4.57
N ILE A 219 1.45 -21.79 -3.54
CA ILE A 219 2.57 -20.83 -3.50
C ILE A 219 3.46 -20.96 -4.73
N ASP A 220 3.70 -22.17 -5.22
CA ASP A 220 4.54 -22.42 -6.40
C ASP A 220 3.99 -21.76 -7.67
N ASP A 221 2.68 -21.52 -7.75
CA ASP A 221 2.01 -20.87 -8.88
C ASP A 221 2.17 -19.34 -8.83
N ILE A 222 2.64 -18.76 -7.73
CA ILE A 222 2.84 -17.32 -7.60
C ILE A 222 4.10 -16.91 -8.35
N ASP A 223 3.99 -15.98 -9.29
CA ASP A 223 5.12 -15.44 -10.06
C ASP A 223 5.78 -14.26 -9.34
N LEU A 224 4.97 -13.43 -8.67
CA LEU A 224 5.45 -12.28 -7.92
C LEU A 224 4.69 -12.10 -6.61
N PHE A 225 5.43 -11.94 -5.53
CA PHE A 225 4.94 -11.63 -4.20
C PHE A 225 5.24 -10.18 -3.83
N ILE A 226 4.21 -9.38 -3.59
CA ILE A 226 4.32 -7.97 -3.19
C ILE A 226 3.73 -7.80 -1.79
N PRO A 227 4.53 -7.97 -0.73
CA PRO A 227 4.09 -7.68 0.62
C PRO A 227 4.04 -6.18 0.90
N HIS A 228 3.29 -5.81 1.93
CA HIS A 228 3.40 -4.49 2.53
C HIS A 228 4.83 -4.20 3.00
N GLN A 229 5.36 -3.06 2.59
CA GLN A 229 6.73 -2.62 2.85
C GLN A 229 6.83 -1.98 4.24
N ALA A 230 6.79 -2.80 5.30
CA ALA A 230 6.89 -2.32 6.68
C ALA A 230 8.26 -2.52 7.31
N ASN A 231 8.80 -3.73 7.17
CA ASN A 231 10.03 -4.15 7.84
C ASN A 231 10.59 -5.39 7.14
N ILE A 232 11.87 -5.36 6.76
CA ILE A 232 12.51 -6.46 6.02
C ILE A 232 12.46 -7.79 6.77
N ARG A 233 12.48 -7.76 8.12
CA ARG A 233 12.44 -8.96 8.96
C ARG A 233 11.07 -9.63 8.90
N ILE A 234 9.99 -8.86 8.78
CA ILE A 234 8.63 -9.39 8.60
C ILE A 234 8.54 -10.06 7.23
N ILE A 235 8.97 -9.35 6.18
CA ILE A 235 8.96 -9.83 4.80
C ILE A 235 9.75 -11.14 4.68
N ASN A 236 11.00 -11.17 5.17
CA ASN A 236 11.86 -12.35 5.08
C ASN A 236 11.31 -13.53 5.91
N LEU A 237 10.76 -13.27 7.09
CA LEU A 237 10.20 -14.33 7.92
C LEU A 237 8.94 -14.93 7.29
N MET A 238 8.09 -14.10 6.67
CA MET A 238 6.95 -14.59 5.90
C MET A 238 7.38 -15.39 4.68
N GLY A 239 8.31 -14.87 3.88
CA GLY A 239 8.84 -15.57 2.71
C GLY A 239 9.38 -16.95 3.09
N LYS A 240 10.17 -17.02 4.17
CA LYS A 240 10.67 -18.29 4.71
C LYS A 240 9.56 -19.23 5.21
N ARG A 241 8.53 -18.70 5.88
CA ARG A 241 7.44 -19.53 6.45
C ARG A 241 6.53 -20.12 5.38
N LEU A 242 6.41 -19.45 4.25
CA LEU A 242 5.55 -19.81 3.13
C LEU A 242 6.33 -20.47 1.98
N ASP A 243 7.65 -20.64 2.13
CA ASP A 243 8.55 -21.12 1.09
C ASP A 243 8.48 -20.28 -0.22
N ILE A 244 8.25 -18.97 -0.09
CA ILE A 244 8.29 -18.02 -1.22
C ILE A 244 9.75 -17.65 -1.48
N PRO A 245 10.30 -17.91 -2.68
CA PRO A 245 11.67 -17.53 -3.02
C PRO A 245 11.88 -16.01 -2.96
N GLN A 246 13.08 -15.59 -2.54
CA GLN A 246 13.41 -14.17 -2.40
C GLN A 246 13.36 -13.44 -3.75
N GLU A 247 13.77 -14.11 -4.82
CA GLU A 247 13.74 -13.60 -6.19
C GLU A 247 12.32 -13.34 -6.72
N LYS A 248 11.31 -13.98 -6.13
CA LYS A 248 9.89 -13.73 -6.40
C LYS A 248 9.31 -12.65 -5.50
N THR A 249 10.06 -12.11 -4.54
CA THR A 249 9.56 -11.09 -3.60
C THR A 249 10.00 -9.70 -4.04
N TYR A 250 9.04 -8.80 -4.29
CA TYR A 250 9.34 -7.40 -4.60
C TYR A 250 9.54 -6.59 -3.31
N ILE A 251 10.68 -5.90 -3.22
CA ILE A 251 11.07 -5.12 -2.06
C ILE A 251 11.69 -3.81 -2.54
N ASN A 252 11.15 -2.69 -2.06
CA ASN A 252 11.70 -1.34 -2.24
C ASN A 252 11.76 -0.54 -0.93
N LEU A 253 11.47 -1.21 0.19
CA LEU A 253 11.47 -0.67 1.56
C LEU A 253 12.73 0.12 1.88
N GLU A 254 13.88 -0.28 1.35
CA GLU A 254 15.17 0.36 1.60
C GLU A 254 15.22 1.82 1.13
N LYS A 255 14.43 2.18 0.11
CA LYS A 255 14.38 3.51 -0.51
C LYS A 255 13.33 4.45 0.09
N TYR A 256 12.24 3.87 0.61
CA TYR A 256 11.04 4.65 0.96
C TYR A 256 10.61 4.52 2.41
N GLY A 257 11.11 3.53 3.13
CA GLY A 257 10.50 3.14 4.40
C GLY A 257 9.06 2.67 4.21
N ASN A 258 8.28 2.72 5.28
CA ASN A 258 6.87 2.39 5.30
C ASN A 258 6.03 3.61 4.92
N VAL A 259 5.43 3.58 3.74
CA VAL A 259 4.55 4.64 3.21
C VAL A 259 3.07 4.30 3.47
N VAL A 260 2.80 3.64 4.61
CA VAL A 260 1.48 3.20 5.09
C VAL A 260 0.68 2.57 3.93
N SER A 261 -0.48 3.10 3.55
CA SER A 261 -1.34 2.49 2.52
C SER A 261 -0.71 2.53 1.12
N ALA A 262 0.13 3.52 0.83
CA ALA A 262 0.75 3.69 -0.48
C ALA A 262 1.89 2.68 -0.75
N SER A 263 2.44 2.05 0.28
CA SER A 263 3.58 1.13 0.17
C SER A 263 3.37 0.03 -0.88
N SER A 264 2.22 -0.63 -0.83
CA SER A 264 1.91 -1.73 -1.77
C SER A 264 1.60 -1.23 -3.18
N ALA A 265 1.05 -0.03 -3.31
CA ALA A 265 0.73 0.59 -4.59
C ALA A 265 2.01 1.06 -5.32
N ILE A 266 2.92 1.70 -4.60
CA ILE A 266 4.24 2.12 -5.12
C ILE A 266 5.04 0.89 -5.54
N ALA A 267 5.09 -0.15 -4.70
CA ALA A 267 5.78 -1.39 -5.02
C ALA A 267 5.22 -2.07 -6.29
N LEU A 268 3.90 -2.09 -6.46
CA LEU A 268 3.27 -2.62 -7.69
C LEU A 268 3.67 -1.81 -8.92
N ASP A 269 3.59 -0.48 -8.86
CA ASP A 269 3.95 0.38 -9.99
C ASP A 269 5.42 0.23 -10.39
N GLU A 270 6.34 0.21 -9.42
CA GLU A 270 7.76 0.01 -9.71
C GLU A 270 8.03 -1.38 -10.29
N ALA A 271 7.40 -2.44 -9.76
CA ALA A 271 7.53 -3.79 -10.31
C ALA A 271 7.08 -3.86 -11.79
N VAL A 272 6.01 -3.15 -12.14
CA VAL A 272 5.53 -3.03 -13.53
C VAL A 272 6.54 -2.27 -14.39
N LYS A 273 7.01 -1.09 -13.94
CA LYS A 273 7.97 -0.25 -14.66
C LYS A 273 9.33 -0.92 -14.86
N GLU A 274 9.76 -1.75 -13.92
CA GLU A 274 10.99 -2.53 -13.98
C GLU A 274 10.86 -3.81 -14.83
N GLY A 275 9.67 -4.10 -15.38
CA GLY A 275 9.41 -5.29 -16.21
C GLY A 275 9.43 -6.60 -15.42
N LYS A 276 9.22 -6.54 -14.09
CA LYS A 276 9.09 -7.70 -13.21
C LYS A 276 7.73 -8.36 -13.28
N VAL A 277 6.73 -7.65 -13.82
CA VAL A 277 5.37 -8.13 -14.05
C VAL A 277 5.12 -8.25 -15.55
N LYS A 278 4.57 -9.38 -15.99
CA LYS A 278 4.23 -9.70 -17.38
C LYS A 278 2.78 -10.17 -17.48
N GLU A 279 2.19 -10.06 -18.67
CA GLU A 279 0.83 -10.57 -18.91
C GLU A 279 0.78 -12.08 -18.62
N GLY A 280 -0.19 -12.50 -17.83
CA GLY A 280 -0.37 -13.87 -17.37
C GLY A 280 0.21 -14.17 -16.00
N ASP A 281 1.12 -13.34 -15.48
CA ASP A 281 1.75 -13.53 -14.17
C ASP A 281 0.70 -13.54 -13.06
N ILE A 282 0.92 -14.38 -12.05
CA ILE A 282 0.12 -14.44 -10.84
C ILE A 282 0.83 -13.66 -9.73
N ILE A 283 0.24 -12.52 -9.37
CA ILE A 283 0.72 -11.64 -8.31
C ILE A 283 -0.04 -11.93 -7.03
N LEU A 284 0.68 -12.19 -5.94
CA LEU A 284 0.15 -12.26 -4.59
C LEU A 284 0.51 -10.97 -3.83
N MET A 285 -0.51 -10.25 -3.37
CA MET A 285 -0.33 -9.08 -2.51
C MET A 285 -0.86 -9.37 -1.11
N VAL A 286 -0.21 -8.81 -0.08
CA VAL A 286 -0.67 -8.93 1.31
C VAL A 286 -0.30 -7.70 2.12
N ALA A 287 -1.19 -7.29 3.02
CA ALA A 287 -0.92 -6.19 3.93
C ALA A 287 -1.58 -6.39 5.30
N ILE A 288 -1.04 -5.68 6.29
CA ILE A 288 -1.60 -5.51 7.63
C ILE A 288 -1.37 -4.06 8.07
N GLY A 289 -2.36 -3.46 8.71
CA GLY A 289 -2.31 -2.10 9.22
C GLY A 289 -3.07 -1.94 10.54
N GLY A 290 -2.87 -0.80 11.22
CA GLY A 290 -3.55 -0.47 12.48
C GLY A 290 -5.07 -0.67 12.41
N GLY A 291 -5.66 -1.06 13.54
CA GLY A 291 -7.03 -1.54 13.62
C GLY A 291 -7.16 -2.73 14.59
N PHE A 292 -6.52 -3.88 14.36
CA PHE A 292 -5.79 -4.27 13.14
C PHE A 292 -6.75 -4.55 11.98
N THR A 293 -6.33 -4.24 10.76
CA THR A 293 -6.91 -4.71 9.50
C THR A 293 -5.85 -5.53 8.78
N TRP A 294 -6.26 -6.56 8.03
CA TRP A 294 -5.34 -7.30 7.17
C TRP A 294 -6.08 -7.90 5.98
N GLY A 295 -5.32 -8.19 4.92
CA GLY A 295 -5.88 -8.85 3.76
C GLY A 295 -4.83 -9.27 2.75
N ALA A 296 -5.23 -10.19 1.89
CA ALA A 296 -4.44 -10.67 0.76
C ALA A 296 -5.30 -10.72 -0.50
N MET A 297 -4.64 -10.53 -1.63
CA MET A 297 -5.28 -10.50 -2.94
C MET A 297 -4.40 -11.24 -3.95
N VAL A 298 -5.05 -12.04 -4.81
CA VAL A 298 -4.40 -12.67 -5.96
C VAL A 298 -4.88 -11.98 -7.23
N ILE A 299 -3.93 -11.54 -8.04
CA ILE A 299 -4.16 -10.83 -9.29
C ILE A 299 -3.51 -11.63 -10.40
N LYS A 300 -4.28 -12.02 -11.40
CA LYS A 300 -3.73 -12.46 -12.68
C LYS A 300 -3.53 -11.22 -13.55
N TRP A 301 -2.29 -10.87 -13.85
CA TRP A 301 -1.96 -9.69 -14.67
C TRP A 301 -2.42 -9.88 -16.12
#